data_AF-A0A2C8Y7V5-F1
#
_entry.id   AF-A0A2C8Y7V5-F1
#
_cell.length_a   1.000
_cell.length_b   1.000
_cell.length_c   1.000
_cell.angle_alpha   90.00
_cell.angle_beta   90.00
_cell.angle_gamma   90.00
#
_symmetry.space_group_name_H-M   'P 1'
#
loop_
_entity.id
_entity.type
_entity.pdbx_description
1 polymer ?
#
loop_
_entity_poly.entity_id
_entity_poly.type
_entity_poly.pdbx_seq_one_letter_code
_entity_poly.pdbx_strand_id
1 'polypeptide(L)'
;MRKQPAVVVAAFAVLLALAGCVGVPSGGGVQVGPMINDPDNPGVEFVVLGPTPDATPDEILAGFMQAVRAPQSNFQVARSFFTAEMASNWEPDAGTLIRSGVATITAADAPDTLSYTVTTGAIVDNRGRYSEPPPAGQTLSYGFAQEDGQWRISSAPKGIVLSRSSFSLVFAEQSLYFFDPSYRYLVPDVRWFAKRSNITRDTVTALLAGPSDWLVQAGVTAFPQVTTLDSVSVQAGQAIVDLSNEVIDSSPAARDQMRQQLVATLGIANVVITVGGTELATPIASGNDAITPTVDSAALIGTDKSFGFSGGAEIASIPGVSSLVAETGAFAASLAQNKLSAAILSAEGVSLAAAGSSSATLIDDRPGLIRPSIDTFGFVWTAQGNDASSLVTFGSDGVPHALQSGLPADSSIVSMAVSRDGARLLVYLATPVGAKLVVAGIIRQDAVPTRLGQLFDLPTPLGAPVDATWIDDRSVATVSGSGLITLVEIGGPTQLLGQLDDTTTIAGGAGGTDGLRVLSAGEVWRSQGSGWVPTGIQATFLGTKQ
;
A
#
# COMPACT_ATOMS: atom_id res chain seq x y z
N MET A 1 -65.05 -57.97 -32.39
CA MET A 1 -65.47 -57.36 -31.11
C MET A 1 -64.67 -58.06 -30.02
N ARG A 2 -63.83 -57.49 -29.16
CA ARG A 2 -63.39 -56.15 -28.74
C ARG A 2 -61.86 -56.29 -28.51
N LYS A 3 -60.95 -55.54 -29.16
CA LYS A 3 -60.31 -54.29 -28.67
C LYS A 3 -60.16 -54.32 -27.13
N GLN A 4 -59.00 -54.31 -26.46
CA GLN A 4 -57.76 -53.55 -26.66
C GLN A 4 -56.64 -54.15 -25.76
N PRO A 5 -55.45 -54.55 -26.27
CA PRO A 5 -54.22 -54.57 -25.47
C PRO A 5 -53.33 -53.35 -25.77
N ALA A 6 -53.65 -52.58 -26.82
CA ALA A 6 -52.85 -51.46 -27.29
C ALA A 6 -52.89 -50.22 -26.36
N VAL A 7 -53.93 -50.06 -25.55
CA VAL A 7 -54.06 -48.89 -24.64
C VAL A 7 -53.14 -49.03 -23.43
N VAL A 8 -52.88 -50.24 -22.94
CA VAL A 8 -52.03 -50.46 -21.76
C VAL A 8 -50.55 -50.27 -22.11
N VAL A 9 -50.12 -50.70 -23.30
CA VAL A 9 -48.72 -50.53 -23.75
C VAL A 9 -48.41 -49.07 -24.09
N ALA A 10 -49.36 -48.33 -24.69
CA ALA A 10 -49.19 -46.90 -24.97
C ALA A 10 -49.16 -46.06 -23.68
N ALA A 11 -49.98 -46.40 -22.67
CA ALA A 11 -49.96 -45.69 -21.38
C ALA A 11 -48.66 -45.91 -20.59
N PHE A 12 -48.06 -47.11 -20.67
CA PHE A 12 -46.78 -47.40 -19.99
C PHE A 12 -45.58 -46.70 -20.65
N ALA A 13 -45.58 -46.56 -21.98
CA ALA A 13 -44.53 -45.85 -22.71
C ALA A 13 -44.56 -44.33 -22.46
N VAL A 14 -45.74 -43.72 -22.26
CA VAL A 14 -45.87 -42.30 -21.93
C VAL A 14 -45.42 -42.01 -20.48
N LEU A 15 -45.67 -42.92 -19.53
CA LEU A 15 -45.18 -42.78 -18.14
C LEU A 15 -43.64 -42.84 -18.03
N LEU A 16 -42.97 -43.64 -18.87
CA LEU A 16 -41.50 -43.70 -18.91
C LEU A 16 -40.86 -42.44 -19.54
N ALA A 17 -41.58 -41.71 -20.39
CA ALA A 17 -41.09 -40.48 -21.00
C ALA A 17 -41.15 -39.25 -20.06
N LEU A 18 -41.94 -39.30 -18.98
CA LEU A 18 -42.05 -38.19 -18.00
C LEU A 18 -41.10 -38.31 -16.80
N ALA A 19 -40.36 -39.40 -16.65
CA ALA A 19 -39.38 -39.58 -15.56
C ALA A 19 -37.97 -39.03 -15.88
N GLY A 20 -37.83 -38.27 -16.99
CA GLY A 20 -36.56 -37.72 -17.46
C GLY A 20 -36.31 -36.25 -17.07
N CYS A 21 -36.62 -35.84 -15.84
CA CYS A 21 -36.09 -34.57 -15.31
C CYS A 21 -34.79 -34.85 -14.55
N VAL A 22 -33.66 -34.86 -15.25
CA VAL A 22 -32.35 -34.71 -14.60
C VAL A 22 -32.25 -33.26 -14.14
N GLY A 23 -32.53 -33.02 -12.86
CA GLY A 23 -32.23 -31.74 -12.23
C GLY A 23 -30.72 -31.59 -12.13
N VAL A 24 -30.16 -30.60 -12.85
CA VAL A 24 -28.80 -30.14 -12.60
C VAL A 24 -28.77 -29.57 -11.18
N PRO A 25 -27.88 -30.02 -10.27
CA PRO A 25 -27.77 -29.44 -8.95
C PRO A 25 -27.40 -27.95 -9.08
N SER A 26 -28.32 -27.04 -8.74
CA SER A 26 -28.08 -25.59 -8.69
C SER A 26 -27.47 -25.13 -7.37
N GLY A 27 -27.01 -26.07 -6.54
CA GLY A 27 -26.42 -25.83 -5.22
C GLY A 27 -25.10 -26.57 -5.06
N GLY A 28 -24.09 -26.19 -5.84
CA GLY A 28 -22.70 -26.42 -5.46
C GLY A 28 -22.27 -25.24 -4.59
N GLY A 29 -22.01 -25.48 -3.30
CA GLY A 29 -21.36 -24.45 -2.48
C GLY A 29 -20.06 -24.04 -3.15
N VAL A 30 -19.83 -22.73 -3.30
CA VAL A 30 -18.57 -22.21 -3.82
C VAL A 30 -17.48 -22.66 -2.86
N GLN A 31 -16.74 -23.70 -3.23
CA GLN A 31 -15.50 -24.02 -2.57
C GLN A 31 -14.48 -23.03 -3.13
N VAL A 32 -14.03 -22.11 -2.29
CA VAL A 32 -12.85 -21.30 -2.58
C VAL A 32 -11.71 -22.30 -2.75
N GLY A 33 -11.30 -22.55 -3.99
CA GLY A 33 -10.08 -23.29 -4.26
C GLY A 33 -8.92 -22.56 -3.57
N PRO A 34 -7.89 -23.27 -3.09
CA PRO A 34 -6.69 -22.61 -2.61
C PRO A 34 -6.22 -21.60 -3.68
N MET A 35 -5.92 -20.37 -3.26
CA MET A 35 -5.26 -19.42 -4.15
C MET A 35 -4.02 -20.10 -4.69
N ILE A 36 -4.00 -20.34 -5.99
CA ILE A 36 -2.81 -20.81 -6.68
C ILE A 36 -1.90 -19.58 -6.74
N ASN A 37 -1.11 -19.38 -5.68
CA ASN A 37 0.12 -18.63 -5.79
C ASN A 37 1.07 -19.54 -6.56
N ASP A 38 0.91 -19.59 -7.88
CA ASP A 38 1.89 -20.21 -8.74
C ASP A 38 3.10 -19.27 -8.79
N PRO A 39 4.24 -19.61 -8.19
CA PRO A 39 5.46 -18.81 -8.33
C PRO A 39 5.96 -18.82 -9.78
N ASP A 40 5.44 -19.74 -10.61
CA ASP A 40 5.85 -19.99 -11.98
C ASP A 40 4.79 -19.61 -13.02
N ASN A 41 3.84 -18.69 -12.73
CA ASN A 41 3.08 -18.08 -13.83
C ASN A 41 4.05 -17.24 -14.67
N PRO A 42 4.43 -17.65 -15.91
CA PRO A 42 5.23 -16.80 -16.74
C PRO A 42 4.39 -15.56 -17.01
N GLY A 43 4.75 -14.45 -16.36
CA GLY A 43 4.02 -13.20 -16.49
C GLY A 43 3.82 -12.87 -17.97
N VAL A 44 2.75 -12.15 -18.30
CA VAL A 44 2.38 -11.79 -19.67
C VAL A 44 3.61 -11.39 -20.48
N GLU A 45 4.06 -12.27 -21.37
CA GLU A 45 5.25 -12.02 -22.19
C GLU A 45 4.82 -11.22 -23.42
N PHE A 46 5.30 -9.98 -23.50
CA PHE A 46 5.08 -9.15 -24.67
C PHE A 46 6.01 -9.61 -25.79
N VAL A 47 5.45 -10.33 -26.76
CA VAL A 47 6.14 -10.59 -28.02
C VAL A 47 6.12 -9.29 -28.82
N VAL A 48 7.25 -8.58 -28.81
CA VAL A 48 7.49 -7.35 -29.57
C VAL A 48 8.48 -7.64 -30.70
N LEU A 49 8.28 -6.98 -31.83
CA LEU A 49 9.15 -7.10 -33.00
C LEU A 49 10.20 -5.97 -33.00
N GLY A 50 11.37 -6.26 -33.56
CA GLY A 50 12.40 -5.25 -33.83
C GLY A 50 12.00 -4.30 -34.96
N PRO A 51 12.89 -3.34 -35.34
CA PRO A 51 12.61 -2.41 -36.42
C PRO A 51 12.40 -3.13 -37.75
N THR A 52 11.38 -2.72 -38.49
CA THR A 52 11.16 -3.21 -39.86
C THR A 52 12.20 -2.60 -40.80
N PRO A 53 12.67 -3.35 -41.81
CA PRO A 53 13.53 -2.79 -42.86
C PRO A 53 12.87 -1.58 -43.53
N ASP A 54 13.67 -0.57 -43.83
CA ASP A 54 13.31 0.68 -44.50
C ASP A 54 12.24 1.51 -43.78
N ALA A 55 12.03 1.26 -42.48
CA ALA A 55 11.14 2.05 -41.64
C ALA A 55 11.55 3.53 -41.58
N THR A 56 10.54 4.39 -41.62
CA THR A 56 10.70 5.83 -41.40
C THR A 56 11.02 6.15 -39.94
N PRO A 57 11.59 7.34 -39.63
CA PRO A 57 11.82 7.77 -38.25
C PRO A 57 10.58 7.68 -37.34
N ASP A 58 9.40 8.04 -37.85
CA ASP A 58 8.14 7.93 -37.11
C ASP A 58 7.78 6.48 -36.77
N GLU A 59 7.96 5.55 -37.72
CA GLU A 59 7.72 4.12 -37.52
C GLU A 59 8.74 3.50 -36.56
N ILE A 60 10.01 3.91 -36.64
CA ILE A 60 11.07 3.52 -35.69
C ILE A 60 10.70 3.97 -34.28
N LEU A 61 10.27 5.23 -34.11
CA LEU A 61 9.87 5.74 -32.79
C LEU A 61 8.63 5.02 -32.25
N ALA A 62 7.61 4.83 -33.09
CA ALA A 62 6.40 4.12 -32.70
C ALA A 62 6.70 2.66 -32.30
N GLY A 63 7.57 1.98 -33.05
CA GLY A 63 8.04 0.63 -32.75
C GLY A 63 8.82 0.56 -31.43
N PHE A 64 9.73 1.52 -31.19
CA PHE A 64 10.44 1.65 -29.92
C PHE A 64 9.48 1.80 -28.73
N MET A 65 8.46 2.67 -28.86
CA MET A 65 7.44 2.87 -27.81
C MET A 65 6.59 1.61 -27.53
N GLN A 66 6.51 0.67 -28.47
CA GLN A 66 5.94 -0.66 -28.21
C GLN A 66 6.96 -1.60 -27.57
N ALA A 67 8.21 -1.57 -28.04
CA ALA A 67 9.27 -2.47 -27.60
C ALA A 67 9.68 -2.24 -26.13
N VAL A 68 9.57 -1.01 -25.61
CA VAL A 68 9.83 -0.72 -24.18
C VAL A 68 8.86 -1.43 -23.23
N ARG A 69 7.80 -2.06 -23.74
CA ARG A 69 6.88 -2.90 -22.94
C ARG A 69 7.44 -4.30 -22.69
N ALA A 70 8.61 -4.65 -23.23
CA ALA A 70 9.26 -5.93 -23.01
C ALA A 70 10.59 -5.72 -22.26
N PRO A 71 10.59 -5.78 -20.90
CA PRO A 71 11.80 -5.56 -20.09
C PRO A 71 12.82 -6.71 -20.14
N GLN A 72 12.47 -7.83 -20.78
CA GLN A 72 13.32 -9.01 -20.85
C GLN A 72 14.67 -8.72 -21.50
N SER A 73 15.70 -9.45 -21.06
CA SER A 73 17.08 -9.31 -21.55
C SER A 73 17.56 -7.85 -21.57
N ASN A 74 17.22 -7.06 -20.55
CA ASN A 74 17.54 -5.63 -20.45
C ASN A 74 17.03 -4.83 -21.66
N PHE A 75 15.75 -5.01 -21.98
CA PHE A 75 15.06 -4.34 -23.09
C PHE A 75 15.73 -4.56 -24.45
N GLN A 76 16.23 -5.77 -24.71
CA GLN A 76 17.04 -6.09 -25.91
C GLN A 76 16.34 -5.70 -27.22
N VAL A 77 15.03 -5.92 -27.32
CA VAL A 77 14.27 -5.55 -28.52
C VAL A 77 14.16 -4.04 -28.66
N ALA A 78 13.94 -3.29 -27.58
CA ALA A 78 13.92 -1.83 -27.64
C ALA A 78 15.28 -1.26 -28.06
N ARG A 79 16.38 -1.84 -27.56
CA ARG A 79 17.75 -1.46 -27.96
C ARG A 79 18.02 -1.70 -29.45
N SER A 80 17.31 -2.61 -30.12
CA SER A 80 17.48 -2.83 -31.56
C SER A 80 17.00 -1.66 -32.45
N PHE A 81 16.20 -0.73 -31.89
CA PHE A 81 15.78 0.49 -32.59
C PHE A 81 16.84 1.60 -32.55
N PHE A 82 17.89 1.44 -31.74
CA PHE A 82 18.93 2.44 -31.54
C PHE A 82 20.12 2.22 -32.47
N THR A 83 20.93 3.27 -32.65
CA THR A 83 22.29 3.11 -33.19
C THR A 83 23.13 2.26 -32.23
N ALA A 84 24.22 1.65 -32.71
CA ALA A 84 25.07 0.81 -31.84
C ALA A 84 25.61 1.58 -30.61
N GLU A 85 25.96 2.86 -30.80
CA GLU A 85 26.40 3.76 -29.73
C GLU A 85 25.27 4.03 -28.73
N MET A 86 24.08 4.40 -29.20
CA MET A 86 22.95 4.70 -28.31
C MET A 86 22.45 3.45 -27.58
N ALA A 87 22.44 2.29 -28.25
CA ALA A 87 22.13 0.99 -27.66
C ALA A 87 23.05 0.61 -26.50
N SER A 88 24.33 1.01 -26.54
CA SER A 88 25.31 0.69 -25.50
C SER A 88 25.20 1.61 -24.29
N ASN A 89 24.80 2.87 -24.50
CA ASN A 89 24.78 3.92 -23.47
C ASN A 89 23.40 4.16 -22.84
N TRP A 90 22.33 3.63 -23.42
CA TRP A 90 20.98 3.89 -22.91
C TRP A 90 20.72 3.23 -21.55
N GLU A 91 20.22 4.03 -20.63
CA GLU A 91 19.86 3.68 -19.25
C GLU A 91 18.33 3.61 -19.08
N PRO A 92 17.68 2.44 -19.32
CA PRO A 92 16.23 2.29 -19.17
C PRO A 92 15.77 2.40 -17.71
N ASP A 93 16.63 2.05 -16.76
CA ASP A 93 16.32 2.04 -15.33
C ASP A 93 16.53 3.41 -14.66
N ALA A 94 16.90 4.45 -15.42
CA ALA A 94 17.06 5.81 -14.91
C ALA A 94 15.72 6.45 -14.45
N GLY A 95 14.59 5.87 -14.85
CA GLY A 95 13.25 6.27 -14.44
C GLY A 95 12.18 5.82 -15.43
N THR A 96 10.94 5.78 -14.97
CA THR A 96 9.77 5.46 -15.80
C THR A 96 8.73 6.55 -15.70
N LEU A 97 8.34 7.12 -16.83
CA LEU A 97 7.22 8.03 -16.94
C LEU A 97 5.95 7.24 -17.30
N ILE A 98 4.88 7.46 -16.54
CA ILE A 98 3.61 6.78 -16.75
C ILE A 98 2.61 7.81 -17.28
N ARG A 99 2.25 7.68 -18.56
CA ARG A 99 1.39 8.65 -19.23
C ARG A 99 -0.10 8.45 -18.90
N SER A 100 -0.79 9.56 -18.67
CA SER A 100 -2.24 9.69 -18.54
C SER A 100 -2.83 10.29 -19.81
N GLY A 101 -2.97 9.48 -20.86
CA GLY A 101 -3.51 9.92 -22.15
C GLY A 101 -2.71 9.42 -23.35
N VAL A 102 -3.12 9.85 -24.54
CA VAL A 102 -2.47 9.50 -25.81
C VAL A 102 -1.25 10.41 -26.02
N ALA A 103 -0.17 9.82 -26.52
CA ALA A 103 1.02 10.58 -26.89
C ALA A 103 0.90 11.12 -28.32
N THR A 104 1.56 12.25 -28.59
CA THR A 104 1.68 12.80 -29.95
C THR A 104 3.14 12.77 -30.39
N ILE A 105 3.35 12.38 -31.65
CA ILE A 105 4.65 12.45 -32.32
C ILE A 105 4.57 13.59 -33.34
N THR A 106 5.53 14.51 -33.30
CA THR A 106 5.64 15.61 -34.24
C THR A 106 7.09 15.82 -34.66
N ALA A 107 7.31 16.40 -35.84
CA ALA A 107 8.64 16.90 -36.20
C ALA A 107 9.13 17.93 -35.17
N ALA A 108 10.42 17.91 -34.86
CA ALA A 108 11.08 18.96 -34.07
C ALA A 108 11.72 20.01 -35.00
N ASP A 109 12.13 21.15 -34.42
CA ASP A 109 12.83 22.21 -35.18
C ASP A 109 14.22 21.78 -35.66
N ALA A 110 14.85 20.83 -34.95
CA ALA A 110 16.13 20.27 -35.33
C ALA A 110 15.97 19.21 -36.45
N PRO A 111 16.92 19.14 -37.41
CA PRO A 111 16.93 18.09 -38.42
C PRO A 111 16.93 16.69 -37.81
N ASP A 112 16.32 15.73 -38.51
CA ASP A 112 16.28 14.31 -38.14
C ASP A 112 15.90 14.09 -36.67
N THR A 113 14.95 14.90 -36.16
CA THR A 113 14.53 14.88 -34.77
C THR A 113 13.01 14.85 -34.67
N LEU A 114 12.48 13.99 -33.82
CA LEU A 114 11.06 13.92 -33.48
C LEU A 114 10.84 14.30 -32.02
N SER A 115 9.71 14.94 -31.76
CA SER A 115 9.20 15.25 -30.43
C SER A 115 8.07 14.29 -30.06
N TYR A 116 8.20 13.64 -28.91
CA TYR A 116 7.19 12.78 -28.31
C TYR A 116 6.58 13.49 -27.11
N THR A 117 5.35 13.97 -27.24
CA THR A 117 4.66 14.72 -26.20
C THR A 117 3.64 13.84 -25.48
N VAL A 118 3.71 13.83 -24.15
CA VAL A 118 2.84 13.06 -23.26
C VAL A 118 2.33 13.93 -22.13
N THR A 119 1.19 13.55 -21.56
CA THR A 119 0.83 14.00 -20.20
C THR A 119 1.27 12.92 -19.23
N THR A 120 2.19 13.25 -18.32
CA THR A 120 2.66 12.33 -17.27
C THR A 120 1.73 12.42 -16.08
N GLY A 121 1.19 11.27 -15.64
CA GLY A 121 0.32 11.17 -14.46
C GLY A 121 0.96 10.44 -13.29
N ALA A 122 2.03 9.68 -13.52
CA ALA A 122 2.83 9.06 -12.46
C ALA A 122 4.27 8.84 -12.91
N ILE A 123 5.17 8.67 -11.95
CA ILE A 123 6.60 8.51 -12.17
C ILE A 123 7.12 7.42 -11.24
N VAL A 124 8.02 6.58 -11.75
CA VAL A 124 8.91 5.75 -10.93
C VAL A 124 10.34 6.26 -11.11
N ASP A 125 11.01 6.62 -10.02
CA ASP A 125 12.39 7.10 -10.07
C ASP A 125 13.41 5.96 -10.24
N ASN A 126 14.69 6.29 -10.31
CA ASN A 126 15.79 5.33 -10.46
C ASN A 126 16.00 4.42 -9.23
N ARG A 127 15.29 4.66 -8.12
CA ARG A 127 15.27 3.82 -6.92
C ARG A 127 13.98 3.02 -6.81
N GLY A 128 13.15 3.01 -7.85
CA GLY A 128 11.87 2.32 -7.85
C GLY A 128 10.77 3.01 -7.04
N ARG A 129 10.95 4.26 -6.61
CA ARG A 129 9.94 4.98 -5.81
C ARG A 129 8.86 5.53 -6.74
N TYR A 130 7.61 5.17 -6.49
CA TYR A 130 6.46 5.63 -7.26
C TYR A 130 5.83 6.90 -6.67
N SER A 131 5.38 7.81 -7.52
CA SER A 131 4.60 9.00 -7.14
C SER A 131 3.60 9.40 -8.23
N GLU A 132 2.47 10.01 -7.84
CA GLU A 132 1.51 10.63 -8.76
C GLU A 132 1.50 12.16 -8.56
N PRO A 133 2.43 12.92 -9.16
CA PRO A 133 2.36 14.37 -9.14
C PRO A 133 1.14 14.87 -9.94
N PRO A 134 0.74 16.15 -9.78
CA PRO A 134 -0.28 16.76 -10.64
C PRO A 134 0.05 16.54 -12.12
N PRO A 135 -0.93 16.12 -12.96
CA PRO A 135 -0.67 15.81 -14.36
C PRO A 135 -0.03 16.98 -15.11
N ALA A 136 1.07 16.70 -15.81
CA ALA A 136 1.83 17.72 -16.53
C ALA A 136 2.21 17.24 -17.93
N GLY A 137 2.17 18.17 -18.90
CA GLY A 137 2.66 17.92 -20.26
C GLY A 137 4.19 17.87 -20.29
N GLN A 138 4.75 16.87 -20.96
CA GLN A 138 6.17 16.65 -21.11
C GLN A 138 6.49 16.29 -22.56
N THR A 139 7.47 16.99 -23.13
CA THR A 139 7.97 16.73 -24.49
C THR A 139 9.35 16.11 -24.41
N LEU A 140 9.51 14.94 -25.03
CA LEU A 140 10.75 14.18 -25.11
C LEU A 140 11.30 14.24 -26.53
N SER A 141 12.57 14.59 -26.68
CA SER A 141 13.22 14.72 -27.99
C SER A 141 14.00 13.45 -28.34
N TYR A 142 13.82 12.96 -29.56
CA TYR A 142 14.51 11.79 -30.12
C TYR A 142 15.22 12.18 -31.41
N GLY A 143 16.53 11.94 -31.49
CA GLY A 143 17.34 12.15 -32.70
C GLY A 143 17.49 10.86 -33.49
N PHE A 144 17.63 10.98 -34.81
CA PHE A 144 17.73 9.86 -35.73
C PHE A 144 18.98 9.96 -36.59
N ALA A 145 19.53 8.81 -36.99
CA ALA A 145 20.62 8.71 -37.95
C ALA A 145 20.46 7.43 -38.77
N GLN A 146 21.14 7.35 -39.91
CA GLN A 146 21.21 6.12 -40.70
C GLN A 146 22.44 5.31 -40.29
N GLU A 147 22.23 4.01 -40.01
CA GLU A 147 23.27 2.99 -39.91
C GLU A 147 22.99 1.92 -40.97
N ASP A 148 23.98 1.58 -41.79
CA ASP A 148 23.84 0.63 -42.91
C ASP A 148 22.65 0.93 -43.84
N GLY A 149 22.36 2.23 -44.04
CA GLY A 149 21.24 2.71 -44.87
C GLY A 149 19.86 2.59 -44.20
N GLN A 150 19.80 2.23 -42.92
CA GLN A 150 18.57 2.04 -42.15
C GLN A 150 18.45 3.09 -41.04
N TRP A 151 17.26 3.66 -40.85
CA TRP A 151 17.04 4.63 -39.77
C TRP A 151 17.09 3.97 -38.39
N ARG A 152 17.78 4.63 -37.47
CA ARG A 152 17.90 4.26 -36.06
C ARG A 152 17.84 5.51 -35.18
N ILE A 153 17.44 5.34 -33.92
CA ILE A 153 17.46 6.43 -32.93
C ILE A 153 18.91 6.61 -32.47
N SER A 154 19.48 7.78 -32.73
CA SER A 154 20.84 8.16 -32.38
C SER A 154 20.93 8.90 -31.03
N SER A 155 19.81 9.45 -30.56
CA SER A 155 19.71 10.14 -29.27
C SER A 155 18.32 9.95 -28.68
N ALA A 156 18.24 9.58 -27.41
CA ALA A 156 16.99 9.46 -26.66
C ALA A 156 17.19 9.89 -25.20
N PRO A 157 16.12 10.32 -24.51
CA PRO A 157 16.17 10.53 -23.08
C PRO A 157 16.49 9.23 -22.35
N LYS A 158 17.07 9.36 -21.14
CA LYS A 158 17.19 8.24 -20.21
C LYS A 158 15.80 7.81 -19.74
N GLY A 159 15.68 6.54 -19.33
CA GLY A 159 14.43 5.98 -18.85
C GLY A 159 13.48 5.50 -19.95
N ILE A 160 12.25 5.16 -19.55
CA ILE A 160 11.19 4.66 -20.44
C ILE A 160 9.88 5.42 -20.22
N VAL A 161 8.99 5.36 -21.22
CA VAL A 161 7.61 5.85 -21.11
C VAL A 161 6.63 4.71 -21.30
N LEU A 162 5.71 4.53 -20.36
CA LEU A 162 4.69 3.49 -20.40
C LEU A 162 3.28 4.07 -20.25
N SER A 163 2.29 3.41 -20.83
CA SER A 163 0.89 3.62 -20.42
C SER A 163 0.68 3.01 -19.02
N ARG A 164 -0.31 3.51 -18.27
CA ARG A 164 -0.71 2.91 -16.98
C ARG A 164 -1.01 1.40 -17.10
N SER A 165 -1.67 0.99 -18.20
CA SER A 165 -1.94 -0.42 -18.50
C SER A 165 -0.68 -1.26 -18.74
N SER A 166 0.33 -0.72 -19.43
CA SER A 166 1.58 -1.44 -19.66
C SER A 166 2.40 -1.54 -18.38
N PHE A 167 2.46 -0.45 -17.59
CA PHE A 167 3.12 -0.42 -16.29
C PHE A 167 2.62 -1.53 -15.37
N SER A 168 1.30 -1.66 -15.16
CA SER A 168 0.72 -2.71 -14.32
C SER A 168 1.04 -4.13 -14.79
N LEU A 169 1.32 -4.32 -16.09
CA LEU A 169 1.67 -5.63 -16.64
C LEU A 169 3.16 -5.94 -16.49
N VAL A 170 4.04 -4.95 -16.69
CA VAL A 170 5.48 -5.16 -16.86
C VAL A 170 6.33 -4.72 -15.68
N PHE A 171 5.74 -4.05 -14.68
CA PHE A 171 6.38 -3.75 -13.39
C PHE A 171 5.73 -4.56 -12.28
N ALA A 172 6.55 -4.94 -11.31
CA ALA A 172 6.14 -5.56 -10.07
C ALA A 172 6.49 -4.64 -8.91
N GLU A 173 5.51 -4.51 -8.02
CA GLU A 173 5.65 -3.93 -6.71
C GLU A 173 6.44 -4.89 -5.80
N GLN A 174 7.33 -4.35 -4.99
CA GLN A 174 8.17 -5.05 -4.02
C GLN A 174 8.17 -4.27 -2.72
N SER A 175 7.77 -4.90 -1.63
CA SER A 175 7.76 -4.27 -0.30
C SER A 175 9.07 -4.55 0.40
N LEU A 176 9.91 -3.52 0.54
CA LEU A 176 11.14 -3.61 1.33
C LEU A 176 10.79 -3.37 2.79
N TYR A 177 11.04 -4.35 3.66
CA TYR A 177 10.72 -4.22 5.07
C TYR A 177 11.97 -3.75 5.85
N PHE A 178 11.80 -2.72 6.66
CA PHE A 178 12.80 -2.20 7.59
C PHE A 178 12.30 -2.35 9.01
N PHE A 179 13.19 -2.41 10.00
CA PHE A 179 12.76 -2.43 11.40
C PHE A 179 12.37 -1.04 11.88
N ASP A 180 11.45 -0.93 12.82
CA ASP A 180 11.38 0.29 13.64
C ASP A 180 12.65 0.42 14.51
N PRO A 181 12.99 1.60 15.07
CA PRO A 181 14.21 1.76 15.86
C PRO A 181 14.33 0.85 17.10
N SER A 182 13.23 0.27 17.58
CA SER A 182 13.24 -0.73 18.66
C SER A 182 13.46 -2.17 18.19
N TYR A 183 13.56 -2.41 16.87
CA TYR A 183 13.69 -3.73 16.24
C TYR A 183 12.55 -4.69 16.59
N ARG A 184 11.33 -4.18 16.78
CA ARG A 184 10.15 -4.98 17.15
C ARG A 184 9.15 -5.12 16.02
N TYR A 185 9.00 -4.10 15.18
CA TYR A 185 8.02 -4.04 14.10
C TYR A 185 8.74 -3.87 12.76
N LEU A 186 8.12 -4.41 11.71
CA LEU A 186 8.57 -4.17 10.34
C LEU A 186 7.72 -3.08 9.70
N VAL A 187 8.39 -2.17 9.01
CA VAL A 187 7.84 -0.99 8.35
C VAL A 187 8.14 -1.11 6.86
N PRO A 188 7.10 -1.16 5.99
CA PRO A 188 7.31 -1.33 4.56
C PRO A 188 7.70 -0.03 3.87
N ASP A 189 8.51 -0.18 2.82
CA ASP A 189 8.88 0.82 1.83
C ASP A 189 8.69 0.21 0.43
N VAL A 190 7.63 0.63 -0.25
CA VAL A 190 7.19 0.04 -1.51
C VAL A 190 8.04 0.56 -2.68
N ARG A 191 8.60 -0.37 -3.46
CA ARG A 191 9.41 -0.10 -4.65
C ARG A 191 8.86 -0.84 -5.87
N TRP A 192 9.03 -0.27 -7.05
CA TRP A 192 8.58 -0.83 -8.31
C TRP A 192 9.76 -1.13 -9.22
N PHE A 193 9.84 -2.38 -9.69
CA PHE A 193 10.88 -2.84 -10.60
C PHE A 193 10.27 -3.50 -11.84
N ALA A 194 10.98 -3.44 -12.95
CA ALA A 194 10.57 -4.16 -14.16
C ALA A 194 10.59 -5.68 -13.90
N LYS A 195 9.56 -6.39 -14.38
CA LYS A 195 9.41 -7.85 -14.27
C LYS A 195 10.38 -8.56 -15.23
N ARG A 196 11.59 -8.82 -14.74
CA ARG A 196 12.67 -9.53 -15.44
C ARG A 196 13.41 -10.45 -14.46
N SER A 197 14.25 -11.34 -14.99
CA SER A 197 14.90 -12.41 -14.22
C SER A 197 15.76 -11.94 -13.04
N ASN A 198 16.22 -10.69 -13.01
CA ASN A 198 17.03 -10.13 -11.93
C ASN A 198 16.22 -9.41 -10.84
N ILE A 199 14.87 -9.42 -10.87
CA ILE A 199 14.06 -8.66 -9.91
C ILE A 199 14.41 -8.96 -8.45
N THR A 200 14.68 -10.21 -8.09
CA THR A 200 15.11 -10.58 -6.72
C THR A 200 16.43 -9.92 -6.33
N ARG A 201 17.39 -9.81 -7.27
CA ARG A 201 18.66 -9.11 -7.05
C ARG A 201 18.41 -7.61 -6.86
N ASP A 202 17.55 -7.03 -7.68
CA ASP A 202 17.19 -5.61 -7.61
C ASP A 202 16.51 -5.29 -6.26
N THR A 203 15.60 -6.16 -5.79
CA THR A 203 14.94 -6.07 -4.48
C THR A 203 15.94 -6.10 -3.31
N VAL A 204 16.84 -7.09 -3.26
CA VAL A 204 17.82 -7.20 -2.17
C VAL A 204 18.84 -6.06 -2.23
N THR A 205 19.27 -5.66 -3.43
CA THR A 205 20.17 -4.51 -3.60
C THR A 205 19.53 -3.23 -3.08
N ALA A 206 18.24 -3.01 -3.36
CA ALA A 206 17.50 -1.87 -2.85
C ALA A 206 17.30 -1.93 -1.33
N LEU A 207 17.07 -3.12 -0.76
CA LEU A 207 17.01 -3.32 0.69
C LEU A 207 18.31 -2.90 1.39
N LEU A 208 19.46 -3.33 0.85
CA LEU A 208 20.79 -2.98 1.37
C LEU A 208 21.12 -1.49 1.22
N ALA A 209 20.58 -0.83 0.18
CA ALA A 209 20.72 0.61 -0.01
C ALA A 209 19.96 1.44 1.05
N GLY A 210 19.04 0.81 1.78
CA GLY A 210 18.29 1.43 2.87
C GLY A 210 16.93 2.01 2.47
N PRO A 211 16.17 2.51 3.47
CA PRO A 211 14.81 3.00 3.28
C PRO A 211 14.75 4.29 2.46
N SER A 212 13.54 4.64 2.04
CA SER A 212 13.22 5.92 1.43
C SER A 212 13.56 7.09 2.36
N ASP A 213 13.90 8.25 1.80
CA ASP A 213 14.44 9.38 2.57
C ASP A 213 13.44 9.89 3.63
N TRP A 214 12.14 9.79 3.32
CA TRP A 214 11.06 10.12 4.26
C TRP A 214 10.95 9.14 5.44
N LEU A 215 11.49 7.93 5.31
CA LEU A 215 11.39 6.85 6.29
C LEU A 215 12.69 6.62 7.09
N VAL A 216 13.84 7.15 6.65
CA VAL A 216 15.19 6.81 7.17
C VAL A 216 15.41 6.99 8.69
N GLN A 217 14.55 7.76 9.38
CA GLN A 217 14.64 7.96 10.84
C GLN A 217 13.59 7.17 11.63
N ALA A 218 12.64 6.53 10.95
CA ALA A 218 11.59 5.70 11.53
C ALA A 218 11.67 4.23 11.07
N GLY A 219 12.42 3.95 10.01
CA GLY A 219 12.82 2.62 9.56
C GLY A 219 14.34 2.48 9.57
N VAL A 220 14.86 1.42 10.17
CA VAL A 220 16.28 1.09 10.27
C VAL A 220 16.57 -0.27 9.65
N THR A 221 17.75 -0.40 9.06
CA THR A 221 18.22 -1.67 8.49
C THR A 221 18.95 -2.50 9.54
N ALA A 222 18.80 -3.82 9.48
CA ALA A 222 19.57 -4.76 10.29
C ALA A 222 20.97 -5.03 9.70
N PHE A 223 21.20 -4.63 8.45
CA PHE A 223 22.47 -4.81 7.77
C PHE A 223 23.51 -3.77 8.22
N PRO A 224 24.77 -4.17 8.43
CA PRO A 224 25.87 -3.23 8.59
C PRO A 224 25.93 -2.23 7.43
N GLN A 225 26.38 -1.01 7.71
CA GLN A 225 26.65 -0.04 6.65
C GLN A 225 27.61 -0.64 5.61
N VAL A 226 27.46 -0.22 4.36
CA VAL A 226 28.26 -0.65 3.18
C VAL A 226 28.17 -2.13 2.79
N THR A 227 27.28 -2.92 3.42
CA THR A 227 27.03 -4.31 2.98
C THR A 227 26.58 -4.33 1.52
N THR A 228 27.22 -5.18 0.70
CA THR A 228 26.89 -5.37 -0.72
C THR A 228 26.40 -6.79 -0.99
N LEU A 229 25.66 -6.94 -2.10
CA LEU A 229 25.15 -8.22 -2.58
C LEU A 229 26.07 -8.81 -3.66
N ASP A 230 26.65 -9.97 -3.39
CA ASP A 230 27.43 -10.71 -4.37
C ASP A 230 26.50 -11.50 -5.29
N SER A 231 25.63 -12.34 -4.73
CA SER A 231 24.64 -13.10 -5.50
C SER A 231 23.36 -13.37 -4.71
N VAL A 232 22.27 -13.62 -5.44
CA VAL A 232 21.03 -14.13 -4.86
C VAL A 232 20.45 -15.17 -5.80
N SER A 233 19.97 -16.28 -5.24
CA SER A 233 19.26 -17.31 -5.99
C SER A 233 18.11 -17.86 -5.16
N VAL A 234 17.04 -18.26 -5.85
CA VAL A 234 15.90 -18.95 -5.24
C VAL A 234 15.79 -20.33 -5.86
N GLN A 235 15.89 -21.36 -5.04
CA GLN A 235 15.85 -22.75 -5.47
C GLN A 235 14.96 -23.55 -4.50
N ALA A 236 13.96 -24.26 -5.02
CA ALA A 236 13.06 -25.11 -4.24
C ALA A 236 12.46 -24.43 -2.99
N GLY A 237 12.10 -23.14 -3.09
CA GLY A 237 11.52 -22.38 -1.98
C GLY A 237 12.52 -21.92 -0.90
N GLN A 238 13.82 -22.07 -1.15
CA GLN A 238 14.89 -21.48 -0.33
C GLN A 238 15.57 -20.34 -1.10
N ALA A 239 15.77 -19.20 -0.46
CA ALA A 239 16.59 -18.11 -0.97
C ALA A 239 18.00 -18.20 -0.37
N ILE A 240 19.02 -18.20 -1.21
CA ILE A 240 20.42 -18.11 -0.81
C ILE A 240 20.91 -16.70 -1.18
N VAL A 241 21.31 -15.93 -0.17
CA VAL A 241 21.73 -14.53 -0.30
C VAL A 241 23.19 -14.42 0.11
N ASP A 242 24.07 -14.20 -0.85
CA ASP A 242 25.53 -14.09 -0.65
C ASP A 242 25.91 -12.61 -0.48
N LEU A 243 26.42 -12.27 0.69
CA LEU A 243 26.72 -10.92 1.12
C LEU A 243 28.22 -10.74 1.33
N SER A 244 28.66 -9.48 1.33
CA SER A 244 30.05 -9.10 1.64
C SER A 244 30.42 -9.32 3.12
N ASN A 245 31.72 -9.31 3.43
CA ASN A 245 32.28 -9.77 4.71
C ASN A 245 31.79 -9.02 5.96
N GLU A 246 31.23 -7.82 5.82
CA GLU A 246 30.80 -6.97 6.93
C GLU A 246 29.78 -7.65 7.86
N VAL A 247 29.01 -8.62 7.34
CA VAL A 247 28.02 -9.37 8.13
C VAL A 247 28.63 -10.43 9.06
N ILE A 248 29.91 -10.80 8.85
CA ILE A 248 30.59 -11.83 9.66
C ILE A 248 30.76 -11.36 11.10
N ASP A 249 31.08 -10.10 11.33
CA ASP A 249 31.34 -9.59 12.68
C ASP A 249 30.06 -9.23 13.46
N SER A 250 28.89 -9.36 12.83
CA SER A 250 27.58 -9.12 13.46
C SER A 250 27.27 -10.13 14.56
N SER A 251 26.63 -9.66 15.63
CA SER A 251 26.16 -10.51 16.73
C SER A 251 25.12 -11.55 16.26
N PRO A 252 24.92 -12.67 16.99
CA PRO A 252 23.86 -13.64 16.66
C PRO A 252 22.47 -13.01 16.50
N ALA A 253 22.11 -12.06 17.36
CA ALA A 253 20.83 -11.36 17.28
C ALA A 253 20.73 -10.48 16.02
N ALA A 254 21.79 -9.74 15.68
CA ALA A 254 21.83 -8.93 14.45
C ALA A 254 21.73 -9.82 13.19
N ARG A 255 22.35 -11.00 13.20
CA ARG A 255 22.25 -11.98 12.11
C ARG A 255 20.85 -12.54 11.94
N ASP A 256 20.14 -12.80 13.03
CA ASP A 256 18.74 -13.20 12.96
C ASP A 256 17.85 -12.04 12.46
N GLN A 257 18.09 -10.80 12.89
CA GLN A 257 17.37 -9.63 12.36
C GLN A 257 17.59 -9.46 10.85
N MET A 258 18.83 -9.60 10.35
CA MET A 258 19.12 -9.60 8.91
C MET A 258 18.30 -10.67 8.16
N ARG A 259 18.25 -11.89 8.72
CA ARG A 259 17.46 -13.00 8.16
C ARG A 259 15.96 -12.66 8.16
N GLN A 260 15.41 -12.17 9.27
CA GLN A 260 14.01 -11.79 9.37
C GLN A 260 13.63 -10.69 8.37
N GLN A 261 14.51 -9.70 8.20
CA GLN A 261 14.32 -8.61 7.23
C GLN A 261 14.28 -9.14 5.78
N LEU A 262 15.14 -10.10 5.43
CA LEU A 262 15.11 -10.79 4.13
C LEU A 262 13.87 -11.66 3.96
N VAL A 263 13.48 -12.42 4.98
CA VAL A 263 12.28 -13.27 4.96
C VAL A 263 11.04 -12.42 4.65
N ALA A 264 10.88 -11.29 5.34
CA ALA A 264 9.76 -10.39 5.11
C ALA A 264 9.80 -9.73 3.73
N THR A 265 10.97 -9.26 3.29
CA THR A 265 11.15 -8.56 2.01
C THR A 265 10.99 -9.50 0.81
N LEU A 266 11.50 -10.73 0.90
CA LEU A 266 11.42 -11.72 -0.18
C LEU A 266 10.11 -12.50 -0.18
N GLY A 267 9.37 -12.49 0.92
CA GLY A 267 8.19 -13.36 1.10
C GLY A 267 8.54 -14.85 1.12
N ILE A 268 9.79 -15.20 1.41
CA ILE A 268 10.31 -16.58 1.41
C ILE A 268 10.69 -16.95 2.85
N ALA A 269 10.06 -17.99 3.40
CA ALA A 269 10.28 -18.39 4.79
C ALA A 269 11.70 -18.91 5.05
N ASN A 270 12.30 -19.61 4.07
CA ASN A 270 13.62 -20.20 4.18
C ASN A 270 14.66 -19.33 3.50
N VAL A 271 15.33 -18.47 4.26
CA VAL A 271 16.45 -17.64 3.78
C VAL A 271 17.75 -18.10 4.44
N VAL A 272 18.76 -18.37 3.62
CA VAL A 272 20.13 -18.69 4.04
C VAL A 272 21.04 -17.54 3.62
N ILE A 273 21.81 -17.02 4.58
CA ILE A 273 22.81 -15.98 4.32
C ILE A 273 24.16 -16.67 4.14
N THR A 274 24.89 -16.33 3.08
CA THR A 274 26.26 -16.81 2.84
C THR A 274 27.23 -15.65 2.70
N VAL A 275 28.53 -15.93 2.88
CA VAL A 275 29.63 -15.01 2.55
C VAL A 275 30.69 -15.80 1.80
N GLY A 276 30.97 -15.39 0.55
CA GLY A 276 31.85 -16.15 -0.34
C GLY A 276 31.36 -17.60 -0.53
N GLY A 277 30.03 -17.80 -0.55
CA GLY A 277 29.40 -19.12 -0.65
C GLY A 277 29.42 -19.98 0.62
N THR A 278 29.98 -19.49 1.73
CA THR A 278 29.96 -20.20 3.02
C THR A 278 28.77 -19.73 3.85
N GLU A 279 27.96 -20.66 4.36
CA GLU A 279 26.81 -20.33 5.20
C GLU A 279 27.22 -19.60 6.48
N LEU A 280 26.57 -18.46 6.71
CA LEU A 280 26.68 -17.69 7.94
C LEU A 280 25.60 -18.17 8.91
N ALA A 281 26.01 -18.66 10.09
CA ALA A 281 25.07 -19.09 11.11
C ALA A 281 24.16 -17.93 11.56
N THR A 282 22.85 -18.10 11.39
CA THR A 282 21.77 -17.20 11.79
C THR A 282 20.89 -17.88 12.87
N PRO A 283 21.41 -18.06 14.09
CA PRO A 283 20.65 -18.76 15.13
C PRO A 283 19.38 -17.98 15.46
N ILE A 284 18.23 -18.64 15.35
CA ILE A 284 16.93 -18.05 15.70
C ILE A 284 16.96 -17.66 17.18
N ALA A 285 16.88 -16.37 17.45
CA ALA A 285 16.84 -15.86 18.82
C ALA A 285 15.40 -15.96 19.32
N SER A 286 15.09 -16.98 20.14
CA SER A 286 13.74 -17.15 20.68
C SER A 286 13.24 -15.89 21.37
N GLY A 287 12.07 -15.39 20.97
CA GLY A 287 11.44 -14.19 21.53
C GLY A 287 11.81 -12.87 20.85
N ASN A 288 12.62 -12.89 19.79
CA ASN A 288 13.02 -11.70 19.02
C ASN A 288 12.42 -11.68 17.60
N ASP A 289 11.38 -12.45 17.34
CA ASP A 289 10.68 -12.40 16.06
C ASP A 289 9.98 -11.04 15.89
N ALA A 290 10.12 -10.45 14.71
CA ALA A 290 9.44 -9.23 14.35
C ALA A 290 7.93 -9.43 14.42
N ILE A 291 7.23 -8.45 14.98
CA ILE A 291 5.80 -8.48 15.21
C ILE A 291 5.10 -7.99 13.95
N THR A 292 4.22 -8.82 13.40
CA THR A 292 3.22 -8.39 12.42
C THR A 292 1.94 -8.00 13.17
N PRO A 293 1.53 -6.72 13.15
CA PRO A 293 0.31 -6.29 13.82
C PRO A 293 -0.94 -7.01 13.28
N THR A 294 -1.71 -7.63 14.16
CA THR A 294 -3.01 -8.21 13.81
C THR A 294 -4.14 -7.27 14.19
N VAL A 295 -5.18 -7.18 13.36
CA VAL A 295 -6.36 -6.36 13.62
C VAL A 295 -7.61 -7.23 13.61
N ASP A 296 -8.59 -6.88 14.45
CA ASP A 296 -9.88 -7.56 14.44
C ASP A 296 -10.66 -7.29 13.15
N SER A 297 -11.27 -8.34 12.59
CA SER A 297 -12.14 -8.25 11.42
C SER A 297 -13.48 -7.55 11.71
N ALA A 298 -13.95 -7.62 12.96
CA ALA A 298 -15.18 -6.93 13.38
C ALA A 298 -14.97 -5.41 13.41
N ALA A 299 -15.99 -4.66 13.01
CA ALA A 299 -15.98 -3.20 13.11
C ALA A 299 -16.01 -2.78 14.58
N LEU A 300 -15.28 -1.73 14.95
CA LEU A 300 -15.39 -1.12 16.27
C LEU A 300 -16.40 0.02 16.17
N ILE A 301 -17.44 -0.03 16.99
CA ILE A 301 -18.60 0.86 16.88
C ILE A 301 -18.99 1.42 18.23
N GLY A 302 -19.49 2.66 18.23
CA GLY A 302 -20.06 3.30 19.40
C GLY A 302 -21.46 3.86 19.11
N THR A 303 -22.32 3.77 20.11
CA THR A 303 -23.65 4.41 20.17
C THR A 303 -23.71 5.32 21.39
N ASP A 304 -24.87 5.91 21.63
CA ASP A 304 -25.20 6.67 22.84
C ASP A 304 -25.02 5.90 24.16
N LYS A 305 -25.03 4.55 24.13
CA LYS A 305 -25.07 3.69 25.33
C LYS A 305 -24.06 2.56 25.34
N SER A 306 -23.43 2.28 24.20
CA SER A 306 -22.64 1.06 24.01
C SER A 306 -21.40 1.35 23.16
N PHE A 307 -20.33 0.62 23.45
CA PHE A 307 -19.10 0.65 22.66
C PHE A 307 -18.53 -0.77 22.57
N GLY A 308 -18.03 -1.17 21.41
CA GLY A 308 -17.41 -2.48 21.23
C GLY A 308 -17.41 -2.97 19.79
N PHE A 309 -17.19 -4.27 19.62
CA PHE A 309 -17.10 -4.88 18.29
C PHE A 309 -18.49 -5.22 17.74
N SER A 310 -18.69 -5.02 16.44
CA SER A 310 -19.92 -5.43 15.76
C SER A 310 -20.10 -6.95 15.82
N GLY A 311 -21.19 -7.43 16.42
CA GLY A 311 -21.50 -8.86 16.61
C GLY A 311 -22.92 -9.21 16.20
N GLY A 312 -23.20 -9.22 14.89
CA GLY A 312 -24.53 -9.53 14.38
C GLY A 312 -25.56 -8.50 14.82
N ALA A 313 -26.48 -8.88 15.71
CA ALA A 313 -27.53 -8.00 16.24
C ALA A 313 -27.09 -7.17 17.47
N GLU A 314 -25.94 -7.45 18.07
CA GLU A 314 -25.47 -6.80 19.30
C GLU A 314 -24.02 -6.28 19.17
N ILE A 315 -23.65 -5.39 20.09
CA ILE A 315 -22.29 -4.87 20.23
C ILE A 315 -21.56 -5.71 21.28
N ALA A 316 -20.52 -6.43 20.87
CA ALA A 316 -19.69 -7.22 21.76
C ALA A 316 -18.79 -6.30 22.59
N SER A 317 -19.06 -6.26 23.90
CA SER A 317 -18.33 -5.45 24.87
C SER A 317 -16.86 -5.85 25.00
N ILE A 318 -15.99 -4.86 25.22
CA ILE A 318 -14.57 -5.01 25.48
C ILE A 318 -14.38 -4.96 27.01
N PRO A 319 -13.94 -6.06 27.64
CA PRO A 319 -13.82 -6.14 29.09
C PRO A 319 -13.00 -5.00 29.69
N GLY A 320 -13.57 -4.28 30.65
CA GLY A 320 -12.91 -3.19 31.37
C GLY A 320 -12.78 -1.86 30.61
N VAL A 321 -13.15 -1.80 29.32
CA VAL A 321 -13.03 -0.57 28.49
C VAL A 321 -14.40 -0.04 28.06
N SER A 322 -15.31 -0.91 27.62
CA SER A 322 -16.57 -0.46 26.99
C SER A 322 -17.48 0.38 27.88
N SER A 323 -17.60 0.03 29.17
CA SER A 323 -18.41 0.83 30.11
C SER A 323 -17.82 2.22 30.32
N LEU A 324 -16.50 2.30 30.46
CA LEU A 324 -15.78 3.58 30.63
C LEU A 324 -15.97 4.48 29.40
N VAL A 325 -15.94 3.92 28.20
CA VAL A 325 -16.18 4.68 26.96
C VAL A 325 -17.63 5.18 26.93
N ALA A 326 -18.61 4.31 27.20
CA ALA A 326 -20.03 4.65 27.16
C ALA A 326 -20.41 5.75 28.17
N GLU A 327 -19.78 5.78 29.35
CA GLU A 327 -20.04 6.77 30.40
C GLU A 327 -19.60 8.21 30.03
N THR A 328 -18.68 8.37 29.07
CA THR A 328 -18.15 9.69 28.67
C THR A 328 -19.03 10.45 27.67
N GLY A 329 -20.04 9.80 27.08
CA GLY A 329 -20.77 10.37 25.94
C GLY A 329 -19.90 10.55 24.70
N ALA A 330 -18.99 9.59 24.47
CA ALA A 330 -18.03 9.61 23.37
C ALA A 330 -18.68 9.75 21.99
N PHE A 331 -18.00 10.47 21.09
CA PHE A 331 -18.33 10.50 19.66
C PHE A 331 -17.14 10.13 18.76
N ALA A 332 -15.99 9.79 19.35
CA ALA A 332 -14.93 9.06 18.67
C ALA A 332 -14.10 8.26 19.68
N ALA A 333 -13.51 7.14 19.25
CA ALA A 333 -12.57 6.38 20.07
C ALA A 333 -11.52 5.65 19.23
N SER A 334 -10.34 5.44 19.81
CA SER A 334 -9.24 4.64 19.26
C SER A 334 -8.83 3.59 20.28
N LEU A 335 -8.93 2.31 19.92
CA LEU A 335 -8.64 1.18 20.78
C LEU A 335 -7.17 0.72 20.60
N ALA A 336 -6.45 0.55 21.71
CA ALA A 336 -5.11 -0.01 21.69
C ALA A 336 -5.12 -1.48 21.23
N GLN A 337 -4.03 -1.93 20.62
CA GLN A 337 -3.89 -3.29 20.10
C GLN A 337 -4.14 -4.39 21.15
N ASN A 338 -3.69 -4.15 22.39
CA ASN A 338 -3.90 -5.08 23.51
C ASN A 338 -5.33 -5.07 24.07
N LYS A 339 -6.20 -4.17 23.59
CA LYS A 339 -7.60 -3.96 24.01
C LYS A 339 -7.76 -3.57 25.49
N LEU A 340 -6.68 -3.16 26.15
CA LEU A 340 -6.69 -2.77 27.56
C LEU A 340 -6.90 -1.26 27.76
N SER A 341 -6.88 -0.48 26.69
CA SER A 341 -7.11 0.97 26.77
C SER A 341 -7.71 1.53 25.49
N ALA A 342 -8.40 2.66 25.62
CA ALA A 342 -8.94 3.43 24.50
C ALA A 342 -8.77 4.93 24.75
N ALA A 343 -8.31 5.65 23.72
CA ALA A 343 -8.37 7.10 23.66
C ALA A 343 -9.76 7.51 23.17
N ILE A 344 -10.41 8.44 23.85
CA ILE A 344 -11.82 8.77 23.67
C ILE A 344 -11.95 10.27 23.46
N LEU A 345 -12.73 10.70 22.47
CA LEU A 345 -13.13 12.09 22.31
C LEU A 345 -14.58 12.28 22.76
N SER A 346 -14.79 13.21 23.69
CA SER A 346 -16.11 13.65 24.17
C SER A 346 -16.20 15.18 24.17
N ALA A 347 -17.30 15.72 24.68
CA ALA A 347 -17.48 17.17 24.82
C ALA A 347 -16.48 17.82 25.80
N GLU A 348 -15.89 17.04 26.71
CA GLU A 348 -14.91 17.51 27.70
C GLU A 348 -13.47 17.56 27.15
N GLY A 349 -13.21 16.87 26.04
CA GLY A 349 -11.89 16.74 25.44
C GLY A 349 -11.51 15.29 25.17
N VAL A 350 -10.21 14.98 25.17
CA VAL A 350 -9.69 13.62 25.02
C VAL A 350 -9.41 12.99 26.38
N SER A 351 -10.00 11.82 26.62
CA SER A 351 -9.79 11.00 27.81
C SER A 351 -9.17 9.64 27.48
N LEU A 352 -8.42 9.08 28.41
CA LEU A 352 -7.91 7.70 28.36
C LEU A 352 -8.75 6.80 29.26
N ALA A 353 -9.45 5.84 28.66
CA ALA A 353 -10.03 4.71 29.41
C ALA A 353 -9.02 3.56 29.46
N ALA A 354 -8.85 2.99 30.65
CA ALA A 354 -7.96 1.86 30.87
C ALA A 354 -8.67 0.77 31.68
N ALA A 355 -8.46 -0.49 31.29
CA ALA A 355 -9.03 -1.64 31.98
C ALA A 355 -8.53 -1.67 33.44
N GLY A 356 -9.48 -1.80 34.38
CA GLY A 356 -9.20 -1.78 35.82
C GLY A 356 -9.31 -0.40 36.47
N SER A 357 -9.46 0.68 35.68
CA SER A 357 -9.79 2.00 36.20
C SER A 357 -11.28 2.12 36.54
N SER A 358 -11.61 2.96 37.52
CA SER A 358 -12.99 3.26 37.91
C SER A 358 -13.68 4.29 36.99
N SER A 359 -12.91 5.08 36.26
CA SER A 359 -13.38 6.10 35.32
C SER A 359 -12.32 6.35 34.24
N ALA A 360 -12.73 6.90 33.09
CA ALA A 360 -11.78 7.46 32.13
C ALA A 360 -11.08 8.69 32.72
N THR A 361 -9.82 8.92 32.35
CA THR A 361 -9.02 10.05 32.81
C THR A 361 -8.91 11.10 31.71
N LEU A 362 -9.36 12.32 31.96
CA LEU A 362 -9.18 13.44 31.03
C LEU A 362 -7.69 13.79 30.92
N ILE A 363 -7.15 13.76 29.71
CA ILE A 363 -5.74 14.03 29.43
C ILE A 363 -5.52 15.28 28.58
N ASP A 364 -6.50 15.68 27.77
CA ASP A 364 -6.43 16.90 26.96
C ASP A 364 -7.79 17.58 26.93
N ASP A 365 -7.89 18.75 27.56
CA ASP A 365 -9.12 19.54 27.69
C ASP A 365 -9.18 20.71 26.69
N ARG A 366 -8.23 20.78 25.74
CA ARG A 366 -8.23 21.84 24.73
C ARG A 366 -9.50 21.75 23.87
N PRO A 367 -10.06 22.89 23.44
CA PRO A 367 -11.26 22.88 22.61
C PRO A 367 -10.94 22.50 21.17
N GLY A 368 -11.97 21.99 20.45
CA GLY A 368 -11.87 21.75 19.00
C GLY A 368 -10.94 20.60 18.62
N LEU A 369 -10.74 19.63 19.52
CA LEU A 369 -9.95 18.44 19.26
C LEU A 369 -10.59 17.56 18.17
N ILE A 370 -9.76 16.97 17.32
CA ILE A 370 -10.17 15.93 16.38
C ILE A 370 -10.08 14.55 17.02
N ARG A 371 -10.55 13.51 16.29
CA ARG A 371 -10.45 12.11 16.73
C ARG A 371 -9.00 11.79 17.14
N PRO A 372 -8.77 11.28 18.36
CA PRO A 372 -7.44 10.88 18.81
C PRO A 372 -7.01 9.56 18.16
N SER A 373 -5.71 9.32 18.15
CA SER A 373 -5.12 8.01 17.83
C SER A 373 -4.34 7.52 19.04
N ILE A 374 -4.40 6.24 19.37
CA ILE A 374 -3.42 5.61 20.28
C ILE A 374 -2.37 4.88 19.43
N ASP A 375 -1.13 4.75 19.89
CA ASP A 375 -0.09 3.98 19.19
C ASP A 375 0.28 2.68 19.94
N THR A 376 1.06 1.81 19.30
CA THR A 376 1.52 0.53 19.88
C THR A 376 2.44 0.69 21.08
N PHE A 377 2.98 1.89 21.32
CA PHE A 377 3.80 2.24 22.49
C PHE A 377 2.95 2.81 23.63
N GLY A 378 1.63 2.96 23.44
CA GLY A 378 0.69 3.43 24.44
C GLY A 378 0.55 4.95 24.52
N PHE A 379 1.10 5.70 23.56
CA PHE A 379 0.92 7.15 23.51
C PHE A 379 -0.40 7.51 22.83
N VAL A 380 -1.14 8.43 23.44
CA VAL A 380 -2.35 9.04 22.85
C VAL A 380 -1.96 10.32 22.11
N TRP A 381 -2.23 10.36 20.81
CA TRP A 381 -2.02 11.49 19.92
C TRP A 381 -3.27 12.35 19.86
N THR A 382 -3.13 13.65 20.12
CA THR A 382 -4.22 14.62 20.09
C THR A 382 -3.82 15.89 19.32
N ALA A 383 -4.80 16.54 18.69
CA ALA A 383 -4.61 17.80 17.99
C ALA A 383 -5.91 18.59 17.93
N GLN A 384 -5.82 19.91 17.95
CA GLN A 384 -6.91 20.84 17.63
C GLN A 384 -7.06 20.94 16.11
N GLY A 385 -8.27 20.78 15.61
CA GLY A 385 -8.50 20.67 14.17
C GLY A 385 -8.16 21.93 13.38
N ASN A 386 -8.20 23.10 14.01
CA ASN A 386 -7.91 24.39 13.39
C ASN A 386 -6.45 24.84 13.50
N ASP A 387 -5.56 24.01 14.06
CA ASP A 387 -4.16 24.35 14.28
C ASP A 387 -3.26 23.12 14.12
N ALA A 388 -2.58 23.01 12.97
CA ALA A 388 -1.66 21.90 12.72
C ALA A 388 -0.40 21.88 13.62
N SER A 389 -0.09 22.99 14.32
CA SER A 389 0.99 23.05 15.29
C SER A 389 0.60 22.49 16.67
N SER A 390 -0.70 22.24 16.90
CA SER A 390 -1.24 21.77 18.18
C SER A 390 -1.03 20.28 18.47
N LEU A 391 -0.39 19.54 17.55
CA LEU A 391 -0.14 18.11 17.70
C LEU A 391 0.73 17.82 18.93
N VAL A 392 0.22 17.00 19.83
CA VAL A 392 0.88 16.59 21.07
C VAL A 392 0.57 15.13 21.35
N THR A 393 1.39 14.48 22.17
CA THR A 393 1.13 13.12 22.64
C THR A 393 1.03 13.06 24.15
N PHE A 394 0.35 12.05 24.67
CA PHE A 394 0.22 11.82 26.11
C PHE A 394 0.63 10.40 26.45
N GLY A 395 1.43 10.24 27.49
CA GLY A 395 1.73 8.92 28.06
C GLY A 395 0.52 8.30 28.74
N SER A 396 0.64 7.03 29.15
CA SER A 396 -0.40 6.35 29.93
C SER A 396 -0.59 6.93 31.33
N ASP A 397 0.36 7.74 31.80
CA ASP A 397 0.31 8.55 33.01
C ASP A 397 -0.43 9.88 32.82
N GLY A 398 -0.86 10.20 31.59
CA GLY A 398 -1.52 11.44 31.23
C GLY A 398 -0.58 12.64 31.10
N VAL A 399 0.75 12.43 31.08
CA VAL A 399 1.73 13.51 30.93
C VAL A 399 1.84 13.91 29.45
N PRO A 400 1.75 15.22 29.11
CA PRO A 400 1.94 15.68 27.73
C PRO A 400 3.40 15.64 27.31
N HIS A 401 3.63 15.21 26.07
CA HIS A 401 4.89 15.20 25.36
C HIS A 401 4.74 15.97 24.05
N ALA A 402 5.32 17.17 24.02
CA ALA A 402 5.39 17.99 22.83
C ALA A 402 6.34 17.37 21.80
N LEU A 403 6.02 17.56 20.52
CA LEU A 403 6.84 17.07 19.41
C LEU A 403 6.92 18.11 18.29
N GLN A 404 8.00 18.04 17.51
CA GLN A 404 8.15 18.88 16.31
C GLN A 404 7.47 18.20 15.13
N SER A 405 6.31 18.72 14.68
CA SER A 405 5.51 18.07 13.62
C SER A 405 5.98 18.40 12.21
N GLY A 406 6.50 19.60 11.97
CA GLY A 406 6.82 20.07 10.62
C GLY A 406 5.61 20.25 9.69
N LEU A 407 4.38 20.09 10.22
CA LEU A 407 3.14 20.33 9.48
C LEU A 407 3.03 21.82 9.13
N PRO A 408 2.41 22.19 7.99
CA PRO A 408 2.28 23.59 7.62
C PRO A 408 1.39 24.35 8.63
N ALA A 409 1.91 25.44 9.19
CA ALA A 409 1.28 26.14 10.31
C ALA A 409 -0.07 26.81 9.97
N ASP A 410 -0.32 27.07 8.68
CA ASP A 410 -1.57 27.63 8.15
C ASP A 410 -2.60 26.56 7.77
N SER A 411 -2.35 25.30 8.13
CA SER A 411 -3.25 24.17 7.84
C SER A 411 -4.08 23.76 9.05
N SER A 412 -5.27 23.24 8.76
CA SER A 412 -6.13 22.54 9.70
C SER A 412 -5.90 21.04 9.60
N ILE A 413 -5.86 20.33 10.72
CA ILE A 413 -5.83 18.86 10.74
C ILE A 413 -7.28 18.36 10.76
N VAL A 414 -7.67 17.62 9.73
CA VAL A 414 -9.02 17.04 9.64
C VAL A 414 -9.08 15.66 10.27
N SER A 415 -8.08 14.82 9.99
CA SER A 415 -7.95 13.49 10.60
C SER A 415 -6.47 13.12 10.73
N MET A 416 -6.19 12.23 11.67
CA MET A 416 -4.87 11.62 11.84
C MET A 416 -5.00 10.18 12.31
N ALA A 417 -4.02 9.35 11.95
CA ALA A 417 -3.96 7.97 12.40
C ALA A 417 -2.50 7.48 12.45
N VAL A 418 -2.10 6.93 13.59
CA VAL A 418 -0.82 6.22 13.70
C VAL A 418 -0.95 4.85 13.01
N SER A 419 0.08 4.45 12.28
CA SER A 419 0.17 3.14 11.63
C SER A 419 0.18 2.03 12.69
N ARG A 420 -0.26 0.84 12.28
CA ARG A 420 -0.33 -0.34 13.16
C ARG A 420 1.04 -0.82 13.65
N ASP A 421 2.11 -0.47 12.92
CA ASP A 421 3.50 -0.68 13.33
C ASP A 421 4.01 0.40 14.33
N GLY A 422 3.26 1.48 14.55
CA GLY A 422 3.62 2.58 15.46
C GLY A 422 4.73 3.51 14.97
N ALA A 423 5.22 3.32 13.74
CA ALA A 423 6.36 4.03 13.18
C ALA A 423 5.98 5.16 12.22
N ARG A 424 4.71 5.29 11.81
CA ARG A 424 4.26 6.30 10.84
C ARG A 424 2.98 7.00 11.29
N LEU A 425 2.86 8.28 10.96
CA LEU A 425 1.65 9.07 11.19
C LEU A 425 1.05 9.47 9.84
N LEU A 426 -0.20 9.09 9.60
CA LEU A 426 -1.04 9.61 8.52
C LEU A 426 -1.74 10.87 9.01
N VAL A 427 -1.74 11.93 8.19
CA VAL A 427 -2.45 13.18 8.47
C VAL A 427 -3.18 13.65 7.22
N TYR A 428 -4.47 13.96 7.34
CA TYR A 428 -5.24 14.60 6.28
C TYR A 428 -5.51 16.06 6.65
N LEU A 429 -4.97 16.96 5.85
CA LEU A 429 -4.97 18.40 6.10
C LEU A 429 -5.94 19.13 5.18
N ALA A 430 -6.55 20.20 5.69
CA ALA A 430 -7.12 21.26 4.88
C ALA A 430 -6.14 22.44 4.88
N THR A 431 -5.62 22.80 3.71
CA THR A 431 -4.68 23.91 3.53
C THR A 431 -5.34 25.05 2.76
N PRO A 432 -4.77 26.27 2.73
CA PRO A 432 -5.31 27.37 1.92
C PRO A 432 -5.41 27.09 0.42
N VAL A 433 -4.62 26.12 -0.09
CA VAL A 433 -4.59 25.73 -1.51
C VAL A 433 -5.40 24.47 -1.81
N GLY A 434 -5.97 23.82 -0.80
CA GLY A 434 -6.78 22.60 -0.94
C GLY A 434 -6.44 21.52 0.08
N ALA A 435 -7.06 20.35 -0.08
CA ALA A 435 -6.76 19.18 0.73
C ALA A 435 -5.31 18.72 0.51
N LYS A 436 -4.68 18.18 1.56
CA LYS A 436 -3.35 17.56 1.47
C LYS A 436 -3.27 16.32 2.34
N LEU A 437 -2.96 15.17 1.74
CA LEU A 437 -2.73 13.92 2.45
C LEU A 437 -1.23 13.71 2.62
N VAL A 438 -0.76 13.52 3.85
CA VAL A 438 0.66 13.30 4.15
C VAL A 438 0.88 12.11 5.07
N VAL A 439 2.00 11.44 4.89
CA VAL A 439 2.53 10.47 5.84
C VAL A 439 3.92 10.89 6.30
N ALA A 440 4.24 10.67 7.56
CA ALA A 440 5.57 10.95 8.10
C ALA A 440 6.03 9.83 9.03
N GLY A 441 7.34 9.53 9.02
CA GLY A 441 7.93 8.67 10.04
C GLY A 441 7.88 9.32 11.42
N ILE A 442 7.60 8.54 12.46
CA ILE A 442 7.59 8.99 13.85
C ILE A 442 8.97 8.73 14.46
N ILE A 443 9.60 9.79 14.97
CA ILE A 443 10.95 9.72 15.53
C ILE A 443 10.86 9.77 17.04
N ARG A 444 11.46 8.77 17.69
CA ARG A 444 11.34 8.53 19.12
C ARG A 444 12.69 8.61 19.81
N GLN A 445 12.67 9.06 21.06
CA GLN A 445 13.76 8.93 22.00
C GLN A 445 13.23 8.18 23.22
N ASP A 446 13.84 7.05 23.55
CA ASP A 446 13.39 6.18 24.65
C ASP A 446 11.88 5.85 24.57
N ALA A 447 11.42 5.48 23.37
CA ALA A 447 10.01 5.25 22.97
C ALA A 447 9.08 6.49 22.94
N VAL A 448 9.47 7.61 23.54
CA VAL A 448 8.70 8.86 23.52
C VAL A 448 8.78 9.51 22.13
N PRO A 449 7.66 9.84 21.47
CA PRO A 449 7.69 10.59 20.21
C PRO A 449 8.19 12.02 20.44
N THR A 450 9.17 12.46 19.64
CA THR A 450 9.83 13.77 19.78
C THR A 450 9.73 14.65 18.54
N ARG A 451 9.62 14.04 17.36
CA ARG A 451 9.38 14.75 16.09
C ARG A 451 8.78 13.83 15.03
N LEU A 452 8.22 14.42 13.99
CA LEU A 452 7.96 13.75 12.72
C LEU A 452 9.18 13.92 11.80
N GLY A 453 9.41 12.92 10.95
CA GLY A 453 10.41 12.97 9.88
C GLY A 453 9.97 13.87 8.72
N GLN A 454 10.66 13.73 7.58
CA GLN A 454 10.25 14.42 6.36
C GLN A 454 8.81 14.01 5.98
N LEU A 455 7.97 15.01 5.70
CA LEU A 455 6.62 14.77 5.20
C LEU A 455 6.68 14.20 3.79
N PHE A 456 6.00 13.08 3.58
CA PHE A 456 5.80 12.47 2.28
C PHE A 456 4.38 12.77 1.80
N ASP A 457 4.28 13.55 0.73
CA ASP A 457 3.02 13.95 0.13
C ASP A 457 2.43 12.78 -0.65
N LEU A 458 1.23 12.38 -0.26
CA LEU A 458 0.49 11.34 -0.95
C LEU A 458 -0.44 11.97 -2.00
N PRO A 459 -0.74 11.25 -3.10
CA PRO A 459 -1.76 11.68 -4.05
C PRO A 459 -3.06 12.00 -3.30
N THR A 460 -3.51 13.25 -3.44
CA THR A 460 -4.66 13.74 -2.68
C THR A 460 -5.89 13.79 -3.56
N PRO A 461 -6.98 13.07 -3.22
CA PRO A 461 -8.21 13.12 -4.00
C PRO A 461 -8.83 14.52 -4.02
N LEU A 462 -9.56 14.81 -5.09
CA LEU A 462 -10.26 16.09 -5.24
C LEU A 462 -11.40 16.23 -4.22
N GLY A 463 -11.57 17.45 -3.69
CA GLY A 463 -12.61 17.82 -2.74
C GLY A 463 -12.06 18.22 -1.38
N ALA A 464 -12.94 18.70 -0.50
CA ALA A 464 -12.58 18.99 0.88
C ALA A 464 -12.23 17.69 1.62
N PRO A 465 -11.22 17.67 2.50
CA PRO A 465 -10.91 16.48 3.29
C PRO A 465 -12.03 16.18 4.30
N VAL A 466 -12.38 14.91 4.49
CA VAL A 466 -13.37 14.48 5.50
C VAL A 466 -12.75 13.55 6.54
N ASP A 467 -12.16 12.43 6.12
CA ASP A 467 -11.52 11.48 7.03
C ASP A 467 -10.50 10.63 6.29
N ALA A 468 -9.54 10.06 7.02
CA ALA A 468 -8.52 9.16 6.48
C ALA A 468 -8.13 8.08 7.49
N THR A 469 -7.88 6.87 7.01
CA THR A 469 -7.50 5.71 7.83
C THR A 469 -6.47 4.84 7.13
N TRP A 470 -5.67 4.12 7.89
CA TRP A 470 -4.90 2.98 7.39
C TRP A 470 -5.84 1.84 6.98
N ILE A 471 -5.59 1.23 5.82
CA ILE A 471 -6.23 -0.02 5.37
C ILE A 471 -5.38 -1.20 5.86
N ASP A 472 -4.08 -1.12 5.57
CA ASP A 472 -3.04 -2.09 5.89
C ASP A 472 -1.71 -1.36 6.14
N ASP A 473 -0.59 -2.07 6.06
CA ASP A 473 0.75 -1.52 6.28
C ASP A 473 1.25 -0.67 5.11
N ARG A 474 0.61 -0.67 3.94
CA ARG A 474 1.08 0.01 2.73
C ARG A 474 0.06 0.98 2.14
N SER A 475 -1.20 0.86 2.52
CA SER A 475 -2.30 1.60 1.91
C SER A 475 -3.15 2.33 2.95
N VAL A 476 -3.64 3.49 2.55
CA VAL A 476 -4.58 4.31 3.31
C VAL A 476 -5.84 4.55 2.48
N ALA A 477 -6.96 4.82 3.15
CA ALA A 477 -8.20 5.23 2.52
C ALA A 477 -8.55 6.66 2.96
N THR A 478 -9.11 7.45 2.05
CA THR A 478 -9.61 8.79 2.33
C THR A 478 -11.07 8.92 1.91
N VAL A 479 -11.80 9.80 2.60
CA VAL A 479 -13.11 10.32 2.20
C VAL A 479 -12.97 11.80 1.86
N SER A 480 -13.51 12.24 0.72
CA SER A 480 -13.64 13.66 0.40
C SER A 480 -15.06 14.19 0.63
N GLY A 481 -15.24 15.51 0.64
CA GLY A 481 -16.52 16.18 0.88
C GLY A 481 -17.56 15.94 -0.20
N SER A 482 -17.18 15.39 -1.35
CA SER A 482 -18.12 14.87 -2.37
C SER A 482 -18.49 13.40 -2.13
N GLY A 483 -18.08 12.80 -1.01
CA GLY A 483 -18.31 11.39 -0.70
C GLY A 483 -17.41 10.42 -1.46
N LEU A 484 -16.39 10.88 -2.19
CA LEU A 484 -15.48 9.99 -2.90
C LEU A 484 -14.60 9.25 -1.90
N ILE A 485 -14.50 7.94 -2.07
CA ILE A 485 -13.67 7.07 -1.24
C ILE A 485 -12.54 6.54 -2.10
N THR A 486 -11.31 6.85 -1.72
CA THR A 486 -10.11 6.54 -2.53
C THR A 486 -9.11 5.77 -1.69
N LEU A 487 -8.58 4.70 -2.25
CA LEU A 487 -7.38 4.03 -1.77
C LEU A 487 -6.17 4.76 -2.32
N VAL A 488 -5.22 5.05 -1.44
CA VAL A 488 -3.91 5.61 -1.77
C VAL A 488 -2.85 4.67 -1.22
N GLU A 489 -2.11 4.02 -2.11
CA GLU A 489 -0.95 3.23 -1.71
C GLU A 489 0.27 4.14 -1.52
N ILE A 490 0.99 3.96 -0.41
CA ILE A 490 2.20 4.71 -0.10
C ILE A 490 3.32 4.18 -0.99
N GLY A 491 3.69 4.97 -2.01
CA GLY A 491 4.61 4.50 -3.03
C GLY A 491 3.94 3.59 -4.07
N GLY A 492 2.64 3.79 -4.33
CA GLY A 492 1.88 3.06 -5.35
C GLY A 492 0.73 3.88 -5.94
N PRO A 493 -0.04 3.28 -6.86
CA PRO A 493 -1.14 3.95 -7.57
C PRO A 493 -2.33 4.23 -6.66
N THR A 494 -3.09 5.26 -7.00
CA THR A 494 -4.42 5.47 -6.41
C THR A 494 -5.51 4.62 -7.07
N GLN A 495 -6.53 4.27 -6.30
CA GLN A 495 -7.72 3.56 -6.78
C GLN A 495 -9.00 4.16 -6.19
N LEU A 496 -9.97 4.48 -7.05
CA LEU A 496 -11.31 4.85 -6.62
C LEU A 496 -12.05 3.62 -6.09
N LEU A 497 -12.52 3.68 -4.84
CA LEU A 497 -13.31 2.62 -4.18
C LEU A 497 -14.82 2.88 -4.22
N GLY A 498 -15.24 3.95 -4.90
CA GLY A 498 -16.64 4.33 -5.05
C GLY A 498 -16.94 5.69 -4.43
N GLN A 499 -18.23 6.00 -4.34
CA GLN A 499 -18.75 7.23 -3.79
C GLN A 499 -19.92 6.91 -2.85
N LEU A 500 -19.96 7.56 -1.70
CA LEU A 500 -21.06 7.47 -0.76
C LEU A 500 -21.27 8.84 -0.11
N ASP A 501 -22.42 9.44 -0.39
CA ASP A 501 -22.80 10.75 0.14
C ASP A 501 -22.99 10.69 1.67
N ASP A 502 -22.94 11.86 2.31
CA ASP A 502 -23.11 12.03 3.77
C ASP A 502 -22.18 11.15 4.63
N THR A 503 -21.04 10.75 4.05
CA THR A 503 -20.00 10.04 4.77
C THR A 503 -19.29 10.97 5.74
N THR A 504 -19.23 10.57 7.01
CA THR A 504 -18.57 11.37 8.06
C THR A 504 -17.30 10.71 8.57
N THR A 505 -17.12 9.41 8.36
CA THR A 505 -16.01 8.66 8.96
C THR A 505 -15.69 7.41 8.16
N ILE A 506 -14.40 7.06 8.11
CA ILE A 506 -13.89 5.80 7.58
C ILE A 506 -12.99 5.12 8.60
N ALA A 507 -13.06 3.79 8.69
CA ALA A 507 -12.22 3.00 9.57
C ALA A 507 -11.70 1.74 8.87
N GLY A 508 -10.40 1.48 9.05
CA GLY A 508 -9.74 0.26 8.59
C GLY A 508 -9.99 -0.96 9.49
N GLY A 509 -10.01 -2.13 8.86
CA GLY A 509 -10.11 -3.43 9.53
C GLY A 509 -9.14 -4.45 8.93
N ALA A 510 -9.28 -5.70 9.34
CA ALA A 510 -8.56 -6.81 8.72
C ALA A 510 -9.08 -7.10 7.30
N GLY A 511 -8.22 -7.63 6.42
CA GLY A 511 -8.59 -8.07 5.07
C GLY A 511 -8.53 -6.99 3.99
N GLY A 512 -7.70 -5.96 4.15
CA GLY A 512 -7.53 -4.92 3.13
C GLY A 512 -8.81 -4.09 2.93
N THR A 513 -9.19 -3.87 1.68
CA THR A 513 -10.40 -3.10 1.31
C THR A 513 -11.70 -3.71 1.84
N ASP A 514 -11.78 -5.04 1.97
CA ASP A 514 -12.95 -5.73 2.53
C ASP A 514 -13.16 -5.41 4.03
N GLY A 515 -12.07 -5.03 4.70
CA GLY A 515 -12.05 -4.59 6.10
C GLY A 515 -12.55 -3.16 6.30
N LEU A 516 -12.68 -2.35 5.24
CA LEU A 516 -13.09 -0.96 5.35
C LEU A 516 -14.55 -0.82 5.79
N ARG A 517 -14.79 0.10 6.72
CA ARG A 517 -16.13 0.50 7.16
C ARG A 517 -16.26 2.00 7.05
N VAL A 518 -17.45 2.43 6.66
CA VAL A 518 -17.79 3.84 6.50
C VAL A 518 -19.05 4.14 7.29
N LEU A 519 -19.09 5.28 7.98
CA LEU A 519 -20.30 5.80 8.60
C LEU A 519 -20.91 6.84 7.68
N SER A 520 -22.13 6.59 7.21
CA SER A 520 -22.90 7.53 6.41
C SER A 520 -24.32 7.58 6.95
N ALA A 521 -24.81 8.80 7.21
CA ALA A 521 -26.15 9.06 7.75
C ALA A 521 -26.53 8.22 9.00
N GLY A 522 -25.56 7.88 9.86
CA GLY A 522 -25.77 7.09 11.09
C GLY A 522 -25.78 5.56 10.89
N GLU A 523 -25.62 5.08 9.66
CA GLU A 523 -25.52 3.67 9.33
C GLU A 523 -24.09 3.28 8.95
N VAL A 524 -23.67 2.08 9.35
CA VAL A 524 -22.38 1.50 8.97
C VAL A 524 -22.51 0.82 7.61
N TRP A 525 -21.61 1.16 6.69
CA TRP A 525 -21.48 0.61 5.36
C TRP A 525 -20.19 -0.19 5.24
N ARG A 526 -20.19 -1.18 4.36
CA ARG A 526 -19.00 -1.98 4.02
C ARG A 526 -18.74 -1.93 2.52
N SER A 527 -17.47 -2.11 2.16
CA SER A 527 -17.07 -2.27 0.77
C SER A 527 -17.63 -3.59 0.19
N GLN A 528 -18.11 -3.53 -1.05
CA GLN A 528 -18.45 -4.70 -1.84
C GLN A 528 -18.13 -4.43 -3.32
N GLY A 529 -17.06 -5.05 -3.83
CA GLY A 529 -16.56 -4.76 -5.18
C GLY A 529 -16.12 -3.29 -5.29
N SER A 530 -16.67 -2.56 -6.25
CA SER A 530 -16.41 -1.11 -6.43
C SER A 530 -17.48 -0.21 -5.80
N GLY A 531 -18.34 -0.76 -4.93
CA GLY A 531 -19.44 -0.04 -4.31
C GLY A 531 -19.52 -0.23 -2.80
N TRP A 532 -20.53 0.39 -2.20
CA TRP A 532 -20.79 0.36 -0.76
C TRP A 532 -22.19 -0.18 -0.51
N VAL A 533 -22.31 -1.08 0.47
CA VAL A 533 -23.59 -1.63 0.88
C VAL A 533 -23.83 -1.43 2.37
N PRO A 534 -25.08 -1.14 2.77
CA PRO A 534 -25.41 -0.94 4.17
C PRO A 534 -25.29 -2.28 4.92
N THR A 535 -24.88 -2.21 6.17
CA THR A 535 -24.79 -3.40 7.03
C THR A 535 -26.04 -3.62 7.88
N GLY A 536 -26.95 -2.64 7.94
CA GLY A 536 -28.06 -2.61 8.90
C GLY A 536 -27.67 -2.18 10.30
N ILE A 537 -26.37 -1.95 10.57
CA ILE A 537 -25.86 -1.54 11.88
C ILE A 537 -25.94 -0.03 12.00
N GLN A 538 -26.64 0.45 13.01
CA GLN A 538 -26.69 1.87 13.37
C GLN A 538 -25.57 2.19 14.36
N ALA A 539 -24.89 3.32 14.15
CA ALA A 539 -23.82 3.78 15.02
C ALA A 539 -23.77 5.31 15.08
N THR A 540 -23.33 5.84 16.22
CA THR A 540 -23.03 7.27 16.36
C THR A 540 -21.63 7.58 15.85
N PHE A 541 -20.70 6.63 16.00
CA PHE A 541 -19.34 6.75 15.48
C PHE A 541 -18.70 5.39 15.18
N LEU A 542 -17.71 5.38 14.29
CA LEU A 542 -16.78 4.26 14.13
C LEU A 542 -15.53 4.50 14.98
N GLY A 543 -15.10 3.47 15.68
CA GLY A 543 -13.82 3.46 16.37
C GLY A 543 -12.68 3.00 15.46
N THR A 544 -11.47 3.48 15.73
CA THR A 544 -10.24 2.97 15.10
C THR A 544 -9.57 1.93 15.99
N LYS A 545 -8.79 1.02 15.38
CA LYS A 545 -8.09 -0.08 16.06
C LYS A 545 -6.62 -0.04 15.65
N GLN A 546 -5.73 -0.19 16.63
CA GLN A 546 -4.29 -0.37 16.40
C GLN A 546 -3.92 -1.83 16.18
#